data_AF-A0A7V4FZQ3-F1
#
_entry.id   AF-A0A7V4FZQ3-F1
#
_cell.length_a   1.000
_cell.length_b   1.000
_cell.length_c   1.000
_cell.angle_alpha   90.00
_cell.angle_beta   90.00
_cell.angle_gamma   90.00
#
_symmetry.space_group_name_H-M   'P 1'
#
loop_
_entity.id
_entity.type
_entity.pdbx_description
1 polymer ?
#
loop_
_entity_poly.entity_id
_entity_poly.type
_entity_poly.pdbx_seq_one_letter_code
_entity_poly.pdbx_strand_id
1 'polypeptide(L)'
;MPSRPAAVVPSKAPQKQPLSELPVETKTAAPNLPQPSDLSEKSSVTEIPPATPRAGQQEKDTGVPNELELLERARHSDARGDYVDALATIAAHQRLHPTGRLREEREALRLHALIGLGRAAEARQAAQEFIRDFPHSVLLSSLREMLASAL
;
A
#
# COMPACT_ATOMS: atom_id res chain seq x y z
N MET A 1 -7.18 38.87 -48.89
CA MET A 1 -5.90 39.34 -48.34
C MET A 1 -6.03 39.44 -46.83
N PRO A 2 -5.11 38.84 -46.04
CA PRO A 2 -5.23 38.73 -44.58
C PRO A 2 -4.65 39.95 -43.84
N SER A 3 -5.17 40.22 -42.63
CA SER A 3 -4.59 41.15 -41.67
C SER A 3 -4.17 40.44 -40.37
N ARG A 4 -2.89 40.58 -40.02
CA ARG A 4 -2.21 40.37 -38.71
C ARG A 4 -1.28 41.59 -38.53
N PRO A 5 -0.61 41.86 -37.37
CA PRO A 5 -0.66 41.22 -36.03
C PRO A 5 -1.77 41.86 -35.15
N ALA A 6 -1.80 41.91 -33.81
CA ALA A 6 -0.94 41.52 -32.67
C ALA A 6 -1.82 41.15 -31.44
N ALA A 7 -1.38 40.86 -30.21
CA ALA A 7 -0.05 40.79 -29.57
C ALA A 7 -0.04 39.69 -28.47
N VAL A 8 1.14 39.32 -27.97
CA VAL A 8 1.32 38.38 -26.84
C VAL A 8 1.34 39.13 -25.51
N VAL A 9 0.62 38.63 -24.49
CA VAL A 9 1.04 38.70 -23.08
C VAL A 9 0.62 37.43 -22.33
N PRO A 10 1.51 36.79 -21.54
CA PRO A 10 1.20 35.59 -20.76
C PRO A 10 0.93 35.89 -19.27
N SER A 11 0.52 34.83 -18.55
CA SER A 11 0.67 34.64 -17.10
C SER A 11 -0.15 35.50 -16.12
N LYS A 12 -0.99 34.80 -15.35
CA LYS A 12 -0.87 34.83 -13.88
C LYS A 12 -1.32 33.51 -13.26
N ALA A 13 -0.38 32.75 -12.70
CA ALA A 13 -0.69 31.60 -11.84
C ALA A 13 -1.15 32.09 -10.45
N PRO A 14 -1.99 31.34 -9.72
CA PRO A 14 -2.30 31.64 -8.33
C PRO A 14 -1.03 31.46 -7.47
N GLN A 15 -0.54 32.55 -6.88
CA GLN A 15 0.58 32.47 -5.94
C GLN A 15 0.10 31.93 -4.60
N LYS A 16 0.83 30.94 -4.06
CA LYS A 16 0.67 30.52 -2.66
C LYS A 16 1.19 31.65 -1.78
N GLN A 17 0.35 32.24 -0.94
CA GLN A 17 0.80 33.15 0.11
C GLN A 17 1.22 32.31 1.34
N PRO A 18 2.50 32.33 1.75
CA PRO A 18 2.85 31.91 3.11
C PRO A 18 2.42 33.02 4.08
N LEU A 19 1.71 32.66 5.14
CA LEU A 19 1.61 33.53 6.31
C LEU A 19 2.93 33.41 7.08
N SER A 20 3.71 34.48 7.12
CA SER A 20 4.95 34.56 7.90
C SER A 20 4.69 34.58 9.41
N GLU A 21 5.71 34.15 10.15
CA GLU A 21 5.76 34.01 11.61
C GLU A 21 5.55 35.31 12.41
N LEU A 22 5.20 35.12 13.68
CA LEU A 22 5.73 35.92 14.80
C LEU A 22 6.19 34.96 15.93
N PRO A 23 7.20 35.33 16.76
CA PRO A 23 8.13 34.34 17.32
C PRO A 23 7.90 33.90 18.78
N VAL A 24 8.64 32.84 19.13
CA VAL A 24 9.00 32.31 20.47
C VAL A 24 8.90 33.26 21.67
N GLU A 25 8.33 32.76 22.78
CA GLU A 25 9.04 32.78 24.06
C GLU A 25 8.76 31.53 24.94
N THR A 26 9.83 31.10 25.62
CA THR A 26 10.06 29.88 26.39
C THR A 26 9.08 29.55 27.53
N LYS A 27 8.94 28.25 27.84
CA LYS A 27 9.23 27.79 29.22
C LYS A 27 9.72 26.33 29.32
N THR A 28 10.86 26.19 29.98
CA THR A 28 11.54 24.93 30.31
C THR A 28 10.81 24.15 31.40
N ALA A 29 10.55 22.85 31.18
CA ALA A 29 10.48 21.83 32.22
C ALA A 29 10.76 20.44 31.62
N ALA A 30 11.82 19.78 32.10
CA ALA A 30 12.24 18.46 31.65
C ALA A 30 11.56 17.35 32.50
N PRO A 31 11.86 16.04 32.32
CA PRO A 31 10.82 15.02 32.24
C PRO A 31 10.46 14.38 33.59
N ASN A 32 9.17 14.12 33.80
CA ASN A 32 8.71 13.32 34.93
C ASN A 32 8.75 11.82 34.60
N LEU A 33 9.88 11.17 34.87
CA LEU A 33 9.97 9.70 34.88
C LEU A 33 9.39 9.18 36.21
N PRO A 34 8.43 8.24 36.20
CA PRO A 34 8.07 7.51 37.40
C PRO A 34 9.23 6.58 37.81
N GLN A 35 9.73 6.72 39.04
CA GLN A 35 10.63 5.74 39.65
C GLN A 35 9.85 4.46 39.99
N PRO A 36 10.30 3.27 39.56
CA PRO A 36 9.81 2.01 40.12
C PRO A 36 10.52 1.74 41.45
N SER A 37 9.93 2.25 42.54
CA SER A 37 10.20 1.71 43.87
C SER A 37 9.37 0.43 44.04
N ASP A 38 10.01 -0.73 43.95
CA ASP A 38 9.97 -1.75 45.00
C ASP A 38 10.86 -2.95 44.65
N LEU A 39 12.01 -3.04 45.30
CA LEU A 39 12.81 -4.27 45.37
C LEU A 39 12.25 -5.16 46.48
N SER A 40 11.09 -5.78 46.22
CA SER A 40 10.54 -6.79 47.14
C SER A 40 11.27 -8.11 46.95
N GLU A 41 12.00 -8.52 47.99
CA GLU A 41 13.04 -9.55 47.92
C GLU A 41 12.55 -10.92 48.45
N LYS A 42 12.85 -11.99 47.70
CA LYS A 42 12.96 -13.43 48.08
C LYS A 42 11.72 -14.23 48.57
N SER A 43 11.38 -15.23 47.74
CA SER A 43 11.33 -16.67 48.06
C SER A 43 10.31 -17.28 49.06
N SER A 44 9.35 -18.05 48.51
CA SER A 44 8.99 -19.46 48.87
C SER A 44 7.87 -19.92 47.89
N VAL A 45 8.05 -20.91 46.99
CA VAL A 45 8.14 -22.39 47.16
C VAL A 45 6.76 -23.07 47.38
N THR A 46 6.51 -24.17 46.62
CA THR A 46 5.35 -25.11 46.69
C THR A 46 4.02 -24.56 46.09
N GLU A 47 3.22 -25.23 45.23
CA GLU A 47 3.33 -26.52 44.49
C GLU A 47 2.27 -26.59 43.33
N ILE A 48 2.51 -27.50 42.38
CA ILE A 48 1.83 -27.84 41.08
C ILE A 48 0.27 -27.85 41.08
N PRO A 49 -0.41 -27.64 39.91
CA PRO A 49 -0.58 -28.70 38.89
C PRO A 49 -0.29 -28.26 37.43
N PRO A 50 -0.07 -29.22 36.49
CA PRO A 50 0.22 -28.91 35.10
C PRO A 50 -1.05 -28.49 34.33
N ALA A 51 -1.29 -27.18 34.24
CA ALA A 51 -2.20 -26.63 33.25
C ALA A 51 -1.53 -26.71 31.85
N THR A 52 -2.15 -27.44 30.93
CA THR A 52 -1.69 -27.59 29.55
C THR A 52 -1.47 -26.23 28.90
N PRO A 53 -0.27 -25.92 28.35
CA PRO A 53 -0.11 -24.75 27.49
C PRO A 53 -0.90 -24.96 26.20
N ARG A 54 -2.14 -24.45 26.23
CA ARG A 54 -3.06 -24.30 25.10
C ARG A 54 -2.31 -23.68 23.91
N ALA A 55 -2.13 -24.46 22.84
CA ALA A 55 -1.71 -24.00 21.51
C ALA A 55 -0.68 -22.86 21.55
N GLY A 56 0.51 -23.18 22.04
CA GLY A 56 1.62 -22.22 22.13
C GLY A 56 1.91 -21.58 20.76
N GLN A 57 1.93 -20.25 20.77
CA GLN A 57 2.54 -19.42 19.73
C GLN A 57 2.16 -19.75 18.27
N GLN A 58 0.99 -19.26 17.84
CA GLN A 58 1.09 -18.31 16.73
C GLN A 58 1.77 -17.05 17.27
N GLU A 59 3.10 -17.09 17.31
CA GLU A 59 3.88 -15.86 17.28
C GLU A 59 3.43 -15.15 16.01
N LYS A 60 2.65 -14.07 16.22
CA LYS A 60 2.35 -13.12 15.17
C LYS A 60 3.69 -12.48 14.85
N ASP A 61 4.33 -13.00 13.81
CA ASP A 61 5.53 -12.41 13.26
C ASP A 61 5.20 -10.94 12.97
N THR A 62 5.71 -10.03 13.80
CA THR A 62 5.43 -8.60 13.72
C THR A 62 6.25 -7.93 12.61
N GLY A 63 6.86 -8.72 11.72
CA GLY A 63 7.50 -8.26 10.51
C GLY A 63 6.50 -7.79 9.45
N VAL A 64 7.00 -6.95 8.54
CA VAL A 64 6.31 -6.67 7.28
C VAL A 64 6.42 -7.93 6.41
N PRO A 65 5.31 -8.54 5.95
CA PRO A 65 5.36 -9.74 5.11
C PRO A 65 6.15 -9.47 3.81
N ASN A 66 6.85 -10.49 3.33
CA ASN A 66 7.74 -10.34 2.19
C ASN A 66 6.95 -9.95 0.93
N GLU A 67 7.58 -9.18 0.04
CA GLU A 67 6.96 -8.73 -1.21
C GLU A 67 6.40 -9.91 -2.03
N LEU A 68 7.18 -11.00 -2.13
CA LEU A 68 6.80 -12.20 -2.85
C LEU A 68 5.61 -12.94 -2.19
N GLU A 69 5.60 -13.07 -0.87
CA GLU A 69 4.53 -13.77 -0.13
C GLU A 69 3.16 -13.11 -0.31
N LEU A 70 3.13 -11.77 -0.40
CA LEU A 70 1.91 -11.03 -0.69
C LEU A 70 1.42 -11.28 -2.11
N LEU A 71 2.31 -11.33 -3.11
CA LEU A 71 1.88 -11.65 -4.47
C LEU A 71 1.52 -13.12 -4.67
N GLU A 72 2.19 -14.07 -4.02
CA GLU A 72 1.75 -15.48 -4.07
C GLU A 72 0.35 -15.65 -3.49
N ARG A 73 0.03 -14.93 -2.40
CA ARG A 73 -1.33 -14.91 -1.85
C ARG A 73 -2.33 -14.28 -2.83
N ALA A 74 -1.97 -13.18 -3.49
CA ALA A 74 -2.81 -12.57 -4.51
C ALA A 74 -3.03 -13.49 -5.71
N ARG A 75 -1.98 -14.14 -6.23
CA ARG A 75 -2.02 -15.16 -7.30
C ARG A 75 -2.95 -16.32 -6.92
N HIS A 76 -2.85 -16.83 -5.70
CA HIS A 76 -3.69 -17.95 -5.25
C HIS A 76 -5.17 -17.56 -5.12
N SER A 77 -5.47 -16.37 -4.60
CA SER A 77 -6.85 -15.84 -4.56
C SER A 77 -7.40 -15.64 -5.98
N ASP A 78 -6.62 -15.02 -6.87
CA ASP A 78 -7.00 -14.75 -8.25
C ASP A 78 -7.27 -16.05 -9.05
N ALA A 79 -6.37 -17.03 -8.95
CA ALA A 79 -6.52 -18.35 -9.59
C ALA A 79 -7.74 -19.15 -9.10
N ARG A 80 -8.29 -18.80 -7.94
CA ARG A 80 -9.53 -19.38 -7.36
C ARG A 80 -10.80 -18.60 -7.73
N GLY A 81 -10.67 -17.44 -8.38
CA GLY A 81 -11.78 -16.51 -8.61
C GLY A 81 -12.15 -15.66 -7.39
N ASP A 82 -11.35 -15.71 -6.31
CA ASP A 82 -11.53 -14.91 -5.10
C ASP A 82 -11.00 -13.47 -5.30
N TYR A 83 -11.47 -12.81 -6.37
CA TYR A 83 -10.92 -11.55 -6.89
C TYR A 83 -10.99 -10.38 -5.89
N VAL A 84 -11.95 -10.38 -4.97
CA VAL A 84 -12.04 -9.37 -3.89
C VAL A 84 -10.86 -9.50 -2.93
N ASP A 85 -10.50 -10.73 -2.56
CA ASP A 85 -9.36 -11.03 -1.68
C ASP A 85 -8.03 -10.79 -2.39
N ALA A 86 -7.96 -11.07 -3.70
CA ALA A 86 -6.83 -10.68 -4.54
C ALA A 86 -6.61 -9.16 -4.50
N LEU A 87 -7.66 -8.35 -4.74
CA LEU A 87 -7.58 -6.89 -4.67
C LEU A 87 -7.24 -6.37 -3.26
N ALA A 88 -7.75 -7.00 -2.20
CA ALA A 88 -7.41 -6.64 -0.82
C ALA A 88 -5.92 -6.90 -0.51
N THR A 89 -5.38 -8.03 -1.01
CA THR A 89 -3.97 -8.40 -0.86
C THR A 89 -3.06 -7.50 -1.69
N ILE A 90 -3.45 -7.16 -2.92
CA ILE A 90 -2.79 -6.19 -3.80
C ILE A 90 -2.72 -4.80 -3.14
N ALA A 91 -3.80 -4.34 -2.52
CA ALA A 91 -3.82 -3.08 -1.77
C ALA A 91 -2.90 -3.11 -0.54
N ALA A 92 -2.74 -4.27 0.11
CA ALA A 92 -1.75 -4.45 1.17
C ALA A 92 -0.31 -4.36 0.65
N HIS A 93 0.00 -5.03 -0.48
CA HIS A 93 1.28 -4.90 -1.14
C HIS A 93 1.59 -3.47 -1.55
N GLN A 94 0.64 -2.73 -2.13
CA GLN A 94 0.87 -1.35 -2.55
C GLN A 94 1.23 -0.43 -1.37
N ARG A 95 0.66 -0.67 -0.17
CA ARG A 95 0.98 0.10 1.04
C ARG A 95 2.35 -0.26 1.64
N LEU A 96 2.70 -1.55 1.64
CA LEU A 96 3.92 -2.06 2.28
C LEU A 96 5.15 -1.97 1.36
N HIS A 97 4.96 -2.15 0.06
CA HIS A 97 5.98 -2.18 -0.99
C HIS A 97 5.59 -1.24 -2.16
N PRO A 98 5.47 0.08 -1.93
CA PRO A 98 5.01 1.03 -2.96
C PRO A 98 5.94 1.08 -4.17
N THR A 99 7.25 1.00 -3.94
CA THR A 99 8.33 0.94 -4.94
C THR A 99 8.97 -0.45 -5.01
N GLY A 100 8.21 -1.50 -4.70
CA GLY A 100 8.68 -2.88 -4.72
C GLY A 100 9.08 -3.36 -6.12
N ARG A 101 9.90 -4.42 -6.19
CA ARG A 101 10.42 -4.96 -7.46
C ARG A 101 9.36 -5.67 -8.30
N LEU A 102 8.30 -6.16 -7.66
CA LEU A 102 7.20 -6.90 -8.28
C LEU A 102 5.99 -5.99 -8.58
N ARG A 103 6.21 -4.67 -8.63
CA ARG A 103 5.18 -3.66 -8.96
C ARG A 103 4.44 -3.97 -10.26
N GLU A 104 5.15 -4.39 -11.31
CA GLU A 104 4.56 -4.72 -12.61
C GLU A 104 3.55 -5.87 -12.47
N GLU A 105 3.96 -6.97 -11.82
CA GLU A 105 3.08 -8.12 -11.61
C GLU A 105 1.85 -7.76 -10.76
N ARG A 106 2.03 -6.93 -9.72
CA ARG A 106 0.92 -6.41 -8.91
C ARG A 106 -0.14 -5.70 -9.75
N GLU A 107 0.26 -4.79 -10.63
CA GLU A 107 -0.71 -4.05 -11.46
C GLU A 107 -1.35 -4.95 -12.53
N ALA A 108 -0.65 -5.99 -13.02
CA ALA A 108 -1.23 -7.01 -13.90
C ALA A 108 -2.32 -7.83 -13.18
N LEU A 109 -2.05 -8.33 -11.97
CA LEU A 109 -3.03 -9.03 -11.14
C LEU A 109 -4.21 -8.13 -10.74
N ARG A 110 -3.96 -6.84 -10.50
CA ARG A 110 -5.03 -5.85 -10.21
C ARG A 110 -5.98 -5.72 -11.39
N LEU A 111 -5.45 -5.66 -12.61
CA LEU A 111 -6.23 -5.59 -13.85
C LEU A 111 -7.02 -6.89 -14.05
N HIS A 112 -6.39 -8.05 -13.88
CA HIS A 112 -7.03 -9.37 -13.96
C HIS A 112 -8.23 -9.49 -13.00
N ALA A 113 -8.04 -9.19 -11.72
CA ALA A 113 -9.10 -9.22 -10.72
C ALA A 113 -10.23 -8.20 -10.98
N LEU A 114 -9.92 -7.03 -11.56
CA LEU A 114 -10.96 -6.07 -11.97
C LEU A 114 -11.79 -6.58 -13.16
N ILE A 115 -11.18 -7.30 -14.10
CA ILE A 115 -11.89 -8.01 -15.18
C ILE A 115 -12.78 -9.12 -14.60
N GLY A 116 -12.22 -9.96 -13.72
CA GLY A 116 -12.95 -11.06 -13.08
C GLY A 116 -14.18 -10.62 -12.27
N LEU A 117 -14.15 -9.40 -11.72
CA LEU A 117 -15.28 -8.77 -11.03
C LEU A 117 -16.27 -8.03 -11.97
N GLY A 118 -16.04 -8.02 -13.28
CA GLY A 118 -16.84 -7.25 -14.24
C GLY A 118 -16.70 -5.73 -14.11
N ARG A 119 -15.66 -5.23 -13.41
CA ARG A 119 -15.43 -3.79 -13.14
C ARG A 119 -14.78 -3.11 -14.34
N ALA A 120 -15.43 -3.22 -15.49
CA ALA A 120 -14.93 -2.84 -16.82
C ALA A 120 -14.32 -1.42 -16.91
N ALA A 121 -14.95 -0.42 -16.28
CA ALA A 121 -14.44 0.95 -16.29
C ALA A 121 -13.09 1.08 -15.56
N GLU A 122 -12.96 0.43 -14.40
CA GLU A 122 -11.74 0.44 -13.60
C GLU A 122 -10.65 -0.44 -14.22
N ALA A 123 -11.01 -1.57 -14.81
CA ALA A 123 -10.09 -2.41 -15.58
C ALA A 123 -9.46 -1.63 -16.76
N ARG A 124 -10.27 -0.83 -17.49
CA ARG A 124 -9.78 0.05 -18.57
C ARG A 124 -8.84 1.15 -18.05
N GLN A 125 -9.12 1.73 -16.88
CA GLN A 125 -8.21 2.71 -16.26
C GLN A 125 -6.90 2.06 -15.80
N ALA A 126 -6.97 0.91 -15.11
CA ALA A 126 -5.79 0.14 -14.71
C ALA A 126 -4.93 -0.27 -15.92
N ALA A 127 -5.56 -0.61 -17.06
CA ALA A 127 -4.85 -0.87 -18.31
C ALA A 127 -4.09 0.34 -18.85
N GLN A 128 -4.68 1.54 -18.79
CA GLN A 128 -4.02 2.78 -19.20
C GLN A 128 -2.86 3.15 -18.25
N GLU A 129 -3.04 2.96 -16.94
CA GLU A 129 -1.97 3.10 -15.95
C GLU A 129 -0.82 2.12 -16.22
N PHE A 130 -1.14 0.85 -16.50
CA PHE A 130 -0.17 -0.20 -16.80
C PHE A 130 0.62 0.10 -18.08
N ILE A 131 -0.05 0.47 -19.18
CA ILE A 131 0.61 0.81 -20.45
C ILE A 131 1.54 2.02 -20.30
N ARG A 132 1.13 3.03 -19.52
CA ARG A 132 1.93 4.23 -19.24
C ARG A 132 3.17 3.91 -18.41
N ASP A 133 3.03 3.07 -17.40
CA ASP A 133 4.09 2.78 -16.43
C ASP A 133 5.03 1.64 -16.87
N PHE A 134 4.54 0.70 -17.69
CA PHE A 134 5.27 -0.49 -18.17
C PHE A 134 5.15 -0.70 -19.69
N PRO A 135 5.54 0.27 -20.54
CA PRO A 135 5.31 0.25 -21.99
C PRO A 135 6.07 -0.87 -22.75
N HIS A 136 7.02 -1.53 -22.10
CA HIS A 136 7.80 -2.65 -22.66
C HIS A 136 7.54 -3.98 -21.95
N SER A 137 6.49 -4.06 -21.11
CA SER A 137 6.12 -5.29 -20.40
C SER A 137 5.66 -6.37 -21.37
N VAL A 138 6.14 -7.60 -21.14
CA VAL A 138 5.68 -8.81 -21.86
C VAL A 138 4.23 -9.17 -21.53
N LEU A 139 3.69 -8.70 -20.40
CA LEU A 139 2.31 -8.96 -19.97
C LEU A 139 1.28 -8.17 -20.78
N LEU A 140 1.70 -7.09 -21.46
CA LEU A 140 0.82 -6.22 -22.24
C LEU A 140 -0.04 -6.97 -23.27
N SER A 141 0.54 -7.95 -23.97
CA SER A 141 -0.20 -8.70 -24.99
C SER A 141 -1.36 -9.48 -24.37
N SER A 142 -1.09 -10.24 -23.31
CA SER A 142 -2.09 -11.05 -22.61
C SER A 142 -3.17 -10.18 -21.95
N LEU A 143 -2.79 -9.08 -21.28
CA LEU A 143 -3.74 -8.16 -20.65
C LEU A 143 -4.67 -7.49 -21.68
N ARG A 144 -4.17 -7.20 -22.89
CA ARG A 144 -4.98 -6.63 -23.99
C ARG A 144 -5.97 -7.62 -24.58
N GLU A 145 -5.56 -8.87 -24.79
CA GLU A 145 -6.45 -9.95 -25.25
C GLU A 145 -7.58 -10.21 -24.24
N MET A 146 -7.25 -10.19 -22.95
CA MET A 146 -8.20 -10.38 -21.87
C MET A 146 -9.24 -9.26 -21.78
N LEU A 147 -8.80 -8.00 -21.86
CA LEU A 147 -9.71 -6.84 -21.95
C LEU A 147 -10.62 -6.92 -23.17
N ALA A 148 -10.08 -7.33 -24.33
CA ALA A 148 -10.87 -7.48 -25.55
C ALA A 148 -11.90 -8.62 -25.47
N SER A 149 -11.67 -9.60 -24.60
CA SER A 149 -12.57 -10.76 -24.40
C SER A 149 -13.65 -10.54 -23.34
N ALA A 150 -13.53 -9.47 -22.53
CA ALA A 150 -14.41 -9.18 -21.39
C ALA A 150 -15.27 -7.91 -21.54
N LEU A 151 -15.30 -7.32 -22.75
CA LEU A 151 -15.94 -6.03 -23.06
C LEU A 151 -16.84 -6.12 -24.31
#